data_AF-A0A4W5MEA6-F1
#
_entry.id   AF-A0A4W5MEA6-F1
#
_cell.length_a   1.000
_cell.length_b   1.000
_cell.length_c   1.000
_cell.angle_alpha   90.00
_cell.angle_beta   90.00
_cell.angle_gamma   90.00
#
_symmetry.space_group_name_H-M   'P 1'
#
loop_
_entity.id
_entity.type
_entity.pdbx_description
1 polymer ?
#
loop_
_entity_poly.entity_id
_entity_poly.type
_entity_poly.pdbx_seq_one_letter_code
_entity_poly.pdbx_strand_id
1 'polypeptide(L)'
;MGLQCEPCGASVGFMPQQSGVTERTVTVVNLMANSNYTFMVEALNGVSELLPNKRFYTQVNVSTSVPAPSLVSELRAEKIEQRSLTLVWREPSHPNSSRAEYEIKYYEKEQKDKSYSTVKTAATRISVNNLKPGTTYVFLIRPFSTPAPSSSLLSASSSSSSSSPSPIDYGGYSAPLELQTLGECEYGHSSLLFLDYLIPTP
;
A
#
# COMPACT_ATOMS: atom_id res chain seq x y z
N MET A 1 -5.98 2.87 38.15
CA MET A 1 -4.51 2.78 38.22
C MET A 1 -3.97 3.24 36.89
N GLY A 2 -3.18 4.31 36.85
CA GLY A 2 -2.70 4.89 35.59
C GLY A 2 -1.66 3.98 34.93
N LEU A 3 -1.74 3.80 33.62
CA LEU A 3 -0.72 3.11 32.84
C LEU A 3 0.60 3.88 32.99
N GLN A 4 1.52 3.36 33.79
CA GLN A 4 2.85 3.92 33.95
C GLN A 4 3.61 3.64 32.66
N CYS A 5 3.90 4.69 31.90
CA CYS A 5 4.68 4.57 30.67
C CYS A 5 6.12 4.21 31.02
N GLU A 6 6.67 3.21 30.35
CA GLU A 6 8.09 2.88 30.45
C GLU A 6 8.92 3.86 29.60
N PRO A 7 10.19 4.12 29.96
CA PRO A 7 11.10 4.89 29.12
C PRO A 7 11.14 4.33 27.70
N CYS A 8 11.06 5.22 26.70
CA CYS A 8 11.20 4.81 25.31
C CYS A 8 12.54 4.07 25.10
N GLY A 9 12.52 2.99 24.32
CA GLY A 9 13.74 2.23 24.02
C GLY A 9 14.81 3.05 23.31
N ALA A 10 16.07 2.61 23.40
CA ALA A 10 17.26 3.28 22.87
C ALA A 10 17.25 3.55 21.34
N SER A 11 16.28 2.98 20.62
CA SER A 11 16.10 3.22 19.19
C SER A 11 15.52 4.60 18.87
N VAL A 12 14.78 5.23 19.79
CA VAL A 12 14.12 6.53 19.57
C VAL A 12 15.16 7.65 19.53
N GLY A 13 15.18 8.40 18.43
CA GLY A 13 16.09 9.53 18.22
C GLY A 13 15.39 10.88 18.34
N PHE A 14 16.12 11.90 18.80
CA PHE A 14 15.65 13.29 18.88
C PHE A 14 16.61 14.19 18.10
N MET A 15 16.08 14.93 17.12
CA MET A 15 16.85 15.88 16.32
C MET A 15 16.30 17.31 16.51
N PRO A 16 17.14 18.33 16.78
CA PRO A 16 18.60 18.24 16.89
C PRO A 16 19.09 17.54 18.16
N GLN A 17 18.33 17.57 19.25
CA GLN A 17 18.67 16.96 20.53
C GLN A 17 17.43 16.81 21.43
N GLN A 18 17.51 15.96 22.45
CA GLN A 18 16.40 15.72 23.39
C GLN A 18 16.31 16.78 24.50
N SER A 19 17.46 17.30 24.95
CA SER A 19 17.58 18.25 26.07
C SER A 19 18.32 19.52 25.64
N GLY A 20 18.03 20.65 26.28
CA GLY A 20 18.71 21.92 25.96
C GLY A 20 18.32 22.48 24.59
N VAL A 21 17.11 22.15 24.12
CA VAL A 21 16.60 22.63 22.84
C VAL A 21 16.27 24.13 22.96
N THR A 22 16.89 24.93 22.10
CA THR A 22 16.64 26.38 22.01
C THR A 22 15.56 26.71 20.98
N GLU A 23 15.35 25.83 20.00
CA GLU A 23 14.30 25.93 19.00
C GLU A 23 12.94 25.46 19.54
N ARG A 24 11.85 25.88 18.90
CA ARG A 24 10.49 25.46 19.25
C ARG A 24 10.06 24.17 18.55
N THR A 25 11.01 23.44 17.96
CA THR A 25 10.74 22.26 17.16
C THR A 25 11.80 21.20 17.44
N VAL A 26 11.33 19.96 17.61
CA VAL A 26 12.15 18.76 17.73
C VAL A 26 11.52 17.70 16.85
N THR A 27 12.32 17.03 16.04
CA THR A 27 11.89 15.88 15.25
C THR A 27 12.24 14.61 16.00
N VAL A 28 11.24 13.77 16.27
CA VAL A 28 11.41 12.46 16.89
C VAL A 28 11.39 11.40 15.79
N VAL A 29 12.39 10.51 15.78
CA VAL A 29 12.58 9.48 14.75
C VAL A 29 12.66 8.09 15.37
N ASN A 30 12.50 7.05 14.54
CA ASN A 30 12.61 5.63 14.95
C ASN A 30 11.62 5.20 16.04
N LEU A 31 10.42 5.77 16.03
CA LEU A 31 9.32 5.26 16.81
C LEU A 31 8.90 3.89 16.26
N MET A 32 8.55 2.97 17.14
CA MET A 32 8.01 1.66 16.76
C MET A 32 6.64 1.86 16.10
N ALA A 33 6.34 1.02 15.12
CA ALA A 33 5.05 0.99 14.45
C ALA A 33 3.92 0.54 15.39
N ASN A 34 2.68 0.95 15.10
CA ASN A 34 1.49 0.50 15.83
C ASN A 34 1.59 0.66 17.36
N SER A 35 2.14 1.78 17.82
CA SER A 35 2.50 2.00 19.22
C SER A 35 2.03 3.38 19.69
N ASN A 36 1.63 3.47 20.95
CA ASN A 36 1.22 4.72 21.58
C ASN A 36 2.38 5.30 22.37
N TYR A 37 2.77 6.51 22.02
CA TYR A 37 3.82 7.27 22.68
C TYR A 37 3.22 8.45 23.42
N THR A 38 3.76 8.73 24.61
CA THR A 38 3.46 9.96 25.36
C THR A 38 4.76 10.74 25.52
N PHE A 39 4.78 11.94 24.93
CA PHE A 39 5.89 12.87 25.06
C PHE A 39 5.58 13.91 26.12
N MET A 40 6.51 14.10 27.06
CA MET A 40 6.46 15.19 28.03
C MET A 40 7.38 16.31 27.56
N VAL A 41 6.81 17.49 27.32
CA VAL A 41 7.57 18.67 26.85
C VAL A 41 7.69 19.65 28.00
N GLU A 42 8.92 19.90 28.43
CA GLU A 42 9.29 20.80 29.51
C GLU A 42 9.88 22.10 28.96
N ALA A 43 9.46 23.23 29.52
CA ALA A 43 10.10 24.52 29.28
C ALA A 43 10.92 24.90 30.51
N LEU A 44 12.22 25.08 30.33
CA LEU A 44 13.15 25.41 31.42
C LEU A 44 13.58 26.88 31.34
N ASN A 45 13.76 27.50 32.49
CA ASN A 45 14.36 28.83 32.66
C ASN A 45 15.41 28.79 33.78
N GLY A 46 16.11 29.90 34.01
CA GLY A 46 17.16 29.98 35.04
C GLY A 46 16.70 29.79 36.50
N VAL A 47 15.38 29.67 36.74
CA VAL A 47 14.79 29.45 38.07
C VAL A 47 14.26 28.02 38.21
N SER A 48 14.13 27.27 37.10
CA SER A 48 13.60 25.90 37.11
C SER A 48 14.36 24.95 38.05
N GLU A 49 15.68 25.15 38.21
CA GLU A 49 16.53 24.34 39.09
C GLU A 49 16.25 24.56 40.58
N LEU A 50 15.61 25.67 40.96
CA LEU A 50 15.28 25.97 42.37
C LEU A 50 14.10 25.12 42.88
N LEU A 51 13.42 24.39 41.99
CA LEU A 51 12.28 23.53 42.32
C LEU A 51 12.50 22.10 41.78
N PRO A 52 13.51 21.36 42.27
CA PRO A 52 13.88 20.03 41.73
C PRO A 52 12.75 18.99 41.86
N ASN A 53 11.83 19.20 42.82
CA ASN A 53 10.69 18.32 43.06
C ASN A 53 9.42 18.73 42.28
N LYS A 54 9.47 19.77 41.45
CA LYS A 54 8.32 20.27 40.70
C LYS A 54 8.66 20.46 39.23
N ARG A 55 8.17 19.54 38.39
CA ARG A 55 8.29 19.64 36.92
C ARG A 55 7.05 20.25 36.31
N PHE A 56 7.25 21.17 35.38
CA PHE A 56 6.19 21.78 34.59
C PHE A 56 6.32 21.28 33.16
N TYR A 57 5.36 20.47 32.74
CA TYR A 57 5.34 19.87 31.41
C TYR A 57 3.94 19.88 30.82
N THR A 58 3.86 19.76 29.49
CA THR A 58 2.66 19.35 28.77
C THR A 58 2.84 17.95 28.20
N GLN A 59 1.76 17.18 28.08
CA GLN A 59 1.78 15.85 27.48
C GLN A 59 1.22 15.88 26.07
N VAL A 60 1.92 15.23 25.15
CA VAL A 60 1.49 15.01 23.77
C VAL A 60 1.41 13.51 23.54
N ASN A 61 0.21 13.02 23.23
CA ASN A 61 0.00 11.61 22.90
C ASN A 61 0.06 11.45 21.38
N VAL A 62 0.91 10.53 20.92
CA VAL A 62 1.14 10.22 19.52
C VAL A 62 0.94 8.74 19.32
N SER A 63 0.01 8.37 18.45
CA SER A 63 -0.15 7.00 18.00
C SER A 63 0.56 6.83 16.67
N THR A 64 1.53 5.93 16.59
CA THR A 64 2.14 5.54 15.33
C THR A 64 1.29 4.48 14.66
N SER A 65 1.08 4.62 13.35
CA SER A 65 0.46 3.56 12.56
C SER A 65 1.50 2.52 12.14
N VAL A 66 1.01 1.39 11.61
CA VAL A 66 1.85 0.47 10.85
C VAL A 66 2.38 1.23 9.62
N PRO A 67 3.70 1.24 9.33
CA PRO A 67 4.22 1.87 8.13
C PRO A 67 3.52 1.26 6.91
N ALA A 68 3.22 2.10 5.90
CA ALA A 68 2.66 1.58 4.67
C ALA A 68 3.58 0.46 4.13
N PRO A 69 3.05 -0.74 3.84
CA PRO A 69 3.79 -1.78 3.17
C PRO A 69 4.53 -1.22 1.98
N SER A 70 5.79 -1.60 1.85
CA SER A 70 6.56 -1.35 0.65
C SER A 70 5.76 -1.78 -0.58
N LEU A 71 5.79 -0.95 -1.64
CA LEU A 71 5.10 -1.26 -2.89
C LEU A 71 5.49 -2.67 -3.36
N VAL A 72 4.50 -3.38 -3.93
CA VAL A 72 4.76 -4.65 -4.61
C VAL A 72 5.87 -4.44 -5.64
N SER A 73 6.85 -5.33 -5.65
CA SER A 73 7.97 -5.29 -6.59
C SER A 73 7.76 -6.29 -7.73
N GLU A 74 8.32 -5.99 -8.90
CA GLU A 74 8.38 -6.89 -10.06
C GLU A 74 7.02 -7.39 -10.59
N LEU A 75 5.98 -6.54 -10.59
CA LEU A 75 4.73 -6.87 -11.28
C LEU A 75 5.01 -7.12 -12.77
N ARG A 76 4.68 -8.32 -13.26
CA ARG A 76 4.90 -8.71 -14.66
C ARG A 76 3.84 -9.69 -15.16
N ALA A 77 3.75 -9.84 -16.48
CA ALA A 77 2.96 -10.88 -17.12
C ALA A 77 3.71 -12.22 -17.10
N GLU A 78 3.03 -13.28 -16.69
CA GLU A 78 3.47 -14.67 -16.87
C GLU A 78 2.89 -15.27 -18.15
N LYS A 79 1.62 -14.95 -18.45
CA LYS A 79 0.91 -15.46 -19.64
C LYS A 79 -0.01 -14.40 -20.22
N ILE A 80 -0.01 -14.30 -21.54
CA ILE A 80 -0.89 -13.41 -22.32
C ILE A 80 -1.75 -14.25 -23.26
N GLU A 81 -3.07 -14.14 -23.14
CA GLU A 81 -4.04 -14.83 -23.99
C GLU A 81 -4.98 -13.83 -24.68
N GLN A 82 -5.91 -14.33 -25.50
CA GLN A 82 -6.90 -13.50 -26.20
C GLN A 82 -7.87 -12.82 -25.23
N ARG A 83 -8.28 -13.51 -24.16
CA ARG A 83 -9.29 -13.00 -23.22
C ARG A 83 -8.85 -13.10 -21.76
N SER A 84 -7.59 -13.42 -21.51
CA SER A 84 -7.03 -13.52 -20.16
C SER A 84 -5.58 -13.06 -20.10
N LEU A 85 -5.17 -12.61 -18.92
CA LEU A 85 -3.78 -12.28 -18.59
C LEU A 85 -3.44 -12.86 -17.22
N THR A 86 -2.35 -13.61 -17.13
CA THR A 86 -1.81 -14.07 -15.84
C THR A 86 -0.69 -13.13 -15.38
N LEU A 87 -0.87 -12.54 -14.22
CA LEU A 87 0.06 -11.63 -13.57
C LEU A 87 0.75 -12.33 -12.40
N VAL A 88 2.03 -12.03 -12.21
CA VAL A 88 2.85 -12.48 -11.08
C VAL A 88 3.63 -11.31 -10.51
N TRP A 89 3.86 -11.33 -9.20
CA TRP A 89 4.63 -10.30 -8.49
C TRP A 89 5.38 -10.88 -7.30
N ARG A 90 6.30 -10.09 -6.74
CA ARG A 90 7.01 -10.47 -5.51
C ARG A 90 6.36 -9.80 -4.30
N GLU A 91 6.25 -10.56 -3.21
CA GLU A 91 5.83 -10.02 -1.91
C GLU A 91 6.82 -8.92 -1.46
N PRO A 92 6.34 -7.83 -0.85
CA PRO A 92 7.21 -6.77 -0.36
C PRO A 92 8.21 -7.31 0.69
N SER A 93 9.42 -6.77 0.72
CA SER A 93 10.51 -7.23 1.61
C SER A 93 10.20 -7.12 3.10
N HIS A 94 9.27 -6.23 3.47
CA HIS A 94 8.77 -6.08 4.84
C HIS A 94 7.26 -6.35 4.83
N PRO A 95 6.83 -7.62 4.81
CA PRO A 95 5.43 -7.96 4.99
C PRO A 95 5.10 -7.66 6.46
N ASN A 96 4.55 -6.47 6.73
CA ASN A 96 4.01 -6.18 8.06
C ASN A 96 3.07 -7.33 8.42
N SER A 97 3.29 -7.90 9.61
CA SER A 97 2.98 -9.27 10.11
C SER A 97 1.52 -9.77 10.05
N SER A 98 0.71 -9.37 9.08
CA SER A 98 -0.63 -9.89 8.80
C SER A 98 -0.66 -10.41 7.37
N ARG A 99 -1.39 -11.51 7.14
CA ARG A 99 -1.58 -12.15 5.83
C ARG A 99 -1.92 -11.09 4.76
N ALA A 100 -0.95 -10.70 3.95
CA ALA A 100 -1.12 -9.65 2.97
C ALA A 100 -2.09 -10.12 1.88
N GLU A 101 -3.20 -9.42 1.70
CA GLU A 101 -4.00 -9.54 0.49
C GLU A 101 -3.48 -8.51 -0.53
N TYR A 102 -3.81 -8.69 -1.79
CA TYR A 102 -3.45 -7.78 -2.87
C TYR A 102 -4.71 -7.36 -3.60
N GLU A 103 -4.77 -6.09 -3.95
CA GLU A 103 -5.80 -5.53 -4.82
C GLU A 103 -5.17 -5.10 -6.14
N ILE A 104 -5.72 -5.60 -7.23
CA ILE A 104 -5.30 -5.27 -8.59
C ILE A 104 -6.41 -4.41 -9.19
N LYS A 105 -6.07 -3.19 -9.59
CA LYS A 105 -6.90 -2.31 -10.39
C LYS A 105 -6.47 -2.39 -11.84
N TYR A 106 -7.44 -2.52 -12.75
CA TYR A 106 -7.16 -2.53 -14.19
C TYR A 106 -8.22 -1.80 -15.00
N TYR A 107 -7.80 -1.26 -16.14
CA TYR A 107 -8.65 -0.54 -17.09
C TYR A 107 -8.07 -0.59 -18.50
N GLU A 108 -8.91 -0.42 -19.52
CA GLU A 108 -8.46 -0.25 -20.91
C GLU A 108 -7.70 1.07 -21.02
N LYS A 109 -6.53 1.10 -21.65
CA LYS A 109 -5.64 2.27 -21.71
C LYS A 109 -6.36 3.53 -22.20
N GLU A 110 -7.26 3.37 -23.18
CA GLU A 110 -8.04 4.45 -23.77
C GLU A 110 -9.24 4.91 -22.92
N GLN A 111 -9.57 4.18 -21.84
CA GLN A 111 -10.75 4.43 -20.99
C GLN A 111 -10.41 4.73 -19.53
N LYS A 112 -9.19 5.22 -19.25
CA LYS A 112 -8.70 5.52 -17.90
C LYS A 112 -9.69 6.28 -17.00
N ASP A 113 -10.40 7.25 -17.56
CA ASP A 113 -11.30 8.15 -16.82
C ASP A 113 -12.77 7.70 -16.79
N LYS A 114 -13.12 6.61 -17.49
CA LYS A 114 -14.51 6.11 -17.58
C LYS A 114 -14.80 5.02 -16.56
N SER A 115 -13.97 3.98 -16.53
CA SER A 115 -14.22 2.81 -15.70
C SER A 115 -12.93 2.04 -15.42
N TYR A 116 -12.90 1.43 -14.24
CA TYR A 116 -11.88 0.47 -13.85
C TYR A 116 -12.54 -0.71 -13.18
N SER A 117 -11.84 -1.84 -13.16
CA SER A 117 -12.22 -3.04 -12.44
C SER A 117 -11.20 -3.36 -11.36
N THR A 118 -11.62 -4.07 -10.32
CA THR A 118 -10.74 -4.51 -9.23
C THR A 118 -10.92 -5.98 -8.96
N VAL A 119 -9.81 -6.66 -8.64
CA VAL A 119 -9.79 -8.05 -8.19
C VAL A 119 -8.86 -8.17 -6.99
N LYS A 120 -9.20 -9.06 -6.06
CA LYS A 120 -8.43 -9.30 -4.83
C LYS A 120 -7.94 -10.73 -4.77
N THR A 121 -6.75 -10.92 -4.22
CA THR A 121 -6.17 -12.25 -4.00
C THR A 121 -5.18 -12.24 -2.84
N ALA A 122 -5.07 -13.35 -2.12
CA ALA A 122 -4.01 -13.55 -1.13
C ALA A 122 -2.74 -14.21 -1.72
N ALA A 123 -2.77 -14.59 -3.00
CA ALA A 123 -1.63 -15.18 -3.69
C ALA A 123 -0.83 -14.11 -4.46
N THR A 124 0.45 -14.35 -4.68
CA THR A 124 1.34 -13.51 -5.51
C THR A 124 1.22 -13.76 -7.02
N ARG A 125 0.11 -14.39 -7.43
CA ARG A 125 -0.24 -14.76 -8.81
C ARG A 125 -1.76 -14.66 -8.99
N ILE A 126 -2.21 -14.11 -10.13
CA ILE A 126 -3.64 -14.07 -10.48
C ILE A 126 -3.85 -14.13 -12.00
N SER A 127 -4.93 -14.79 -12.44
CA SER A 127 -5.41 -14.70 -13.82
C SER A 127 -6.62 -13.76 -13.88
N VAL A 128 -6.49 -12.68 -14.65
CA VAL A 128 -7.58 -11.76 -14.96
C VAL A 128 -8.24 -12.21 -16.25
N ASN A 129 -9.51 -12.59 -16.19
CA ASN A 129 -10.25 -13.18 -17.31
C ASN A 129 -11.28 -12.18 -17.88
N ASN A 130 -11.95 -12.56 -18.97
CA ASN A 130 -12.98 -11.79 -19.65
C ASN A 130 -12.49 -10.43 -20.18
N LEU A 131 -11.22 -10.38 -20.58
CA LEU A 131 -10.65 -9.22 -21.26
C LEU A 131 -11.04 -9.22 -22.74
N LYS A 132 -11.08 -8.03 -23.35
CA LYS A 132 -11.30 -7.90 -24.79
C LYS A 132 -10.04 -8.35 -25.56
N PRO A 133 -10.18 -9.13 -26.64
CA PRO A 133 -9.06 -9.45 -27.54
C PRO A 133 -8.43 -8.20 -28.17
N GLY A 134 -7.14 -8.28 -28.47
CA GLY A 134 -6.37 -7.22 -29.13
C GLY A 134 -6.33 -5.88 -28.39
N THR A 135 -6.71 -5.82 -27.12
CA THR A 135 -6.94 -4.58 -26.37
C THR A 135 -5.84 -4.35 -25.34
N THR A 136 -5.36 -3.11 -25.25
CA THR A 136 -4.33 -2.71 -24.28
C THR A 136 -4.95 -2.33 -22.94
N TYR A 137 -4.53 -3.02 -21.88
CA TYR A 137 -4.93 -2.79 -20.50
C TYR A 137 -3.76 -2.25 -19.67
N VAL A 138 -4.10 -1.44 -18.67
CA VAL A 138 -3.16 -0.98 -17.63
C VAL A 138 -3.50 -1.67 -16.32
N PHE A 139 -2.50 -2.27 -15.68
CA PHE A 139 -2.61 -2.96 -14.40
C PHE A 139 -1.83 -2.21 -13.33
N LEU A 140 -2.46 -2.03 -12.18
CA LEU A 140 -1.88 -1.44 -10.99
C LEU A 140 -2.14 -2.38 -9.82
N ILE A 141 -1.15 -2.61 -8.97
CA ILE A 141 -1.31 -3.47 -7.79
C ILE A 141 -0.94 -2.72 -6.52
N ARG A 142 -1.65 -3.04 -5.43
CA ARG A 142 -1.28 -2.60 -4.08
C ARG A 142 -1.51 -3.70 -3.06
N PRO A 143 -0.76 -3.73 -1.95
CA PRO A 143 -1.12 -4.48 -0.76
C PRO A 143 -2.46 -3.98 -0.19
N PHE A 144 -3.28 -4.89 0.32
CA PHE A 144 -4.57 -4.62 0.93
C PHE A 144 -4.74 -5.51 2.17
N SER A 145 -5.31 -4.99 3.25
CA SER A 145 -5.72 -5.82 4.38
C SER A 145 -7.12 -5.44 4.81
N THR A 146 -7.96 -6.46 4.97
CA THR A 146 -9.18 -6.31 5.76
C THR A 146 -8.77 -6.24 7.23
N PRO A 147 -9.07 -5.16 7.99
CA PRO A 147 -8.85 -5.16 9.42
C PRO A 147 -9.76 -6.22 10.03
N ALA A 148 -9.24 -7.01 10.97
CA ALA A 148 -10.06 -7.88 11.79
C ALA A 148 -11.13 -7.03 12.51
N PRO A 149 -12.38 -7.50 12.67
CA PRO A 149 -13.37 -6.77 13.46
C PRO A 149 -12.80 -6.61 14.87
N SER A 150 -12.45 -5.38 15.24
CA SER A 150 -11.91 -5.06 16.55
C SER A 150 -12.94 -5.43 17.61
N SER A 151 -12.74 -6.56 18.28
CA SER A 151 -13.51 -6.97 19.46
C SER A 151 -13.07 -6.12 20.66
N SER A 152 -13.43 -4.85 20.63
CA SER A 152 -13.39 -3.95 21.78
C SER A 152 -14.19 -2.68 21.46
N LEU A 153 -15.50 -2.85 21.26
CA LEU A 153 -16.46 -1.78 21.54
C LEU A 153 -16.58 -1.69 23.07
N LEU A 154 -15.74 -0.85 23.69
CA LEU A 154 -16.03 -0.34 25.03
C LEU A 154 -16.13 1.18 24.96
N SER A 155 -17.40 1.60 24.82
CA SER A 155 -18.02 2.80 25.37
C SER A 155 -17.19 4.09 25.38
N ALA A 156 -17.39 4.92 24.37
CA ALA A 156 -17.33 6.36 24.53
C ALA A 156 -18.53 6.99 23.80
N SER A 157 -19.45 7.53 24.58
CA SER A 157 -20.60 8.29 24.09
C SER A 157 -20.16 9.67 23.63
N SER A 158 -20.25 9.96 22.32
CA SER A 158 -20.57 11.29 21.78
C SER A 158 -20.79 11.26 20.26
N SER A 159 -22.02 11.59 19.87
CA SER A 159 -22.51 12.11 18.58
C SER A 159 -21.89 11.60 17.26
N SER A 160 -22.68 10.75 16.59
CA SER A 160 -22.84 10.57 15.13
C SER A 160 -21.85 11.26 14.17
N SER A 161 -21.02 10.48 13.51
CA SER A 161 -21.15 10.22 12.06
C SER A 161 -20.41 8.93 11.71
N SER A 162 -21.04 8.13 10.85
CA SER A 162 -20.62 6.80 10.44
C SER A 162 -19.16 6.73 10.01
N SER A 163 -18.36 5.93 10.71
CA SER A 163 -17.16 5.35 10.11
C SER A 163 -17.07 3.89 10.54
N SER A 164 -17.66 3.01 9.71
CA SER A 164 -17.09 1.66 9.59
C SER A 164 -15.58 1.85 9.38
N PRO A 165 -14.70 1.14 10.09
CA PRO A 165 -13.28 1.24 9.82
C PRO A 165 -13.06 0.84 8.35
N SER A 166 -12.65 1.81 7.54
CA SER A 166 -12.24 1.57 6.17
C SER A 166 -11.15 0.50 6.21
N PRO A 167 -11.13 -0.45 5.26
CA PRO A 167 -10.00 -1.35 5.16
C PRO A 167 -8.70 -0.56 5.10
N ILE A 168 -7.68 -1.03 5.80
CA ILE A 168 -6.41 -0.31 5.93
C ILE A 168 -5.77 -0.29 4.53
N ASP A 169 -5.78 0.90 3.91
CA ASP A 169 -5.19 1.14 2.61
C ASP A 169 -3.67 1.24 2.74
N TYR A 170 -3.03 0.12 2.46
CA TYR A 170 -1.61 -0.06 2.65
C TYR A 170 -0.83 0.42 1.40
N GLY A 171 -0.80 1.75 1.23
CA GLY A 171 0.07 2.42 0.26
C GLY A 171 -0.55 2.72 -1.10
N GLY A 172 0.17 3.55 -1.87
CA GLY A 172 -0.17 3.86 -3.26
C GLY A 172 -0.06 2.63 -4.16
N TYR A 173 -0.65 2.70 -5.35
CA TYR A 173 -0.45 1.66 -6.36
C TYR A 173 1.01 1.59 -6.84
N SER A 174 1.43 0.41 -7.30
CA SER A 174 2.67 0.22 -8.04
C SER A 174 2.75 1.11 -9.29
N ALA A 175 3.93 1.19 -9.91
CA ALA A 175 4.03 1.68 -11.27
C ALA A 175 3.06 0.91 -12.21
N PRO A 176 2.42 1.59 -13.18
CA PRO A 176 1.48 0.96 -14.09
C PRO A 176 2.19 -0.04 -15.02
N LEU A 177 1.60 -1.23 -15.18
CA LEU A 177 2.02 -2.23 -16.14
C LEU A 177 1.04 -2.25 -17.32
N GLU A 178 1.52 -1.93 -18.52
CA GLU A 178 0.70 -1.96 -19.74
C GLU A 178 0.90 -3.28 -20.48
N LEU A 179 -0.21 -3.96 -20.82
CA LEU A 179 -0.19 -5.25 -21.54
C LEU A 179 -1.31 -5.27 -22.57
N GLN A 180 -1.05 -5.86 -23.73
CA GLN A 180 -2.05 -6.06 -24.77
C GLN A 180 -2.43 -7.54 -24.85
N THR A 181 -3.73 -7.84 -24.87
CA THR A 181 -4.24 -9.19 -25.10
C THR A 181 -4.01 -9.63 -26.54
N LEU A 182 -3.97 -10.94 -26.79
CA LEU A 182 -3.85 -11.45 -28.16
C LEU A 182 -5.11 -11.12 -28.97
N GLY A 183 -4.96 -10.91 -30.28
CA GLY A 183 -6.10 -10.76 -31.20
C GLY A 183 -6.80 -12.09 -31.47
N GLU A 184 -8.07 -12.05 -31.86
CA GLU A 184 -8.73 -13.21 -32.44
C GLU A 184 -8.11 -13.49 -33.81
N CYS A 185 -7.58 -14.71 -34.01
CA CYS A 185 -7.15 -15.11 -35.34
C CYS A 185 -8.41 -15.25 -36.21
N GLU A 186 -8.59 -14.35 -37.18
CA GLU A 186 -9.62 -14.54 -38.21
C GLU A 186 -9.22 -15.72 -39.09
N TYR A 187 -9.74 -16.90 -38.76
CA TYR A 187 -9.76 -18.03 -39.67
C TYR A 187 -11.00 -17.88 -40.56
N GLY A 188 -10.86 -17.16 -41.69
CA GLY A 188 -11.99 -17.05 -42.61
C GLY A 188 -11.94 -16.00 -43.70
N HIS A 189 -10.94 -16.02 -44.58
CA HIS A 189 -11.24 -15.89 -46.01
C HIS A 189 -10.30 -16.81 -46.78
N SER A 190 -10.84 -17.97 -47.13
CA SER A 190 -10.24 -18.85 -48.12
C SER A 190 -10.16 -18.07 -49.44
N SER A 191 -8.97 -17.63 -49.81
CA SER A 191 -8.62 -17.44 -51.21
C SER A 191 -7.27 -18.11 -51.40
N LEU A 192 -7.34 -19.24 -52.10
CA LEU A 192 -6.21 -19.99 -52.60
C LEU A 192 -5.24 -19.04 -53.30
N LEU A 193 -4.14 -18.67 -52.65
CA LEU A 193 -2.93 -18.33 -53.38
C LEU A 193 -2.32 -19.65 -53.83
N PHE A 194 -2.90 -20.23 -54.90
CA PHE A 194 -2.09 -20.95 -55.87
C PHE A 194 -1.10 -19.92 -56.41
N LEU A 195 0.07 -19.83 -55.77
CA LEU A 195 1.21 -19.19 -56.39
C LEU A 195 1.72 -20.18 -57.43
N ASP A 196 1.35 -19.90 -58.67
CA ASP A 196 1.97 -20.38 -59.88
C ASP A 196 3.50 -20.49 -59.72
N TYR A 197 3.99 -21.72 -59.61
CA TYR A 197 5.36 -22.04 -60.02
C TYR A 197 5.26 -22.86 -61.30
N LEU A 198 5.11 -22.14 -62.42
CA LEU A 198 5.51 -22.65 -63.73
C LEU A 198 7.03 -22.71 -63.77
N ILE A 199 7.58 -23.93 -63.79
CA ILE A 199 8.98 -24.18 -64.15
C ILE A 199 9.00 -24.46 -65.66
N PRO A 200 9.72 -23.70 -66.50
CA PRO A 200 9.92 -24.07 -67.89
C PRO A 200 10.99 -25.17 -67.97
N THR A 201 10.64 -26.28 -68.63
CA THR A 201 11.59 -27.28 -69.12
C THR A 201 12.35 -26.73 -70.33
N PRO A 202 13.63 -27.08 -70.46
CA PRO A 202 14.08 -27.76 -71.67
C PRO A 202 14.34 -29.26 -71.43
#